data_AF-A0AAJ1WD92-F1
#
_entry.id   AF-A0AAJ1WD92-F1
#
_cell.length_a   1.000
_cell.length_b   1.000
_cell.length_c   1.000
_cell.angle_alpha   90.00
_cell.angle_beta   90.00
_cell.angle_gamma   90.00
#
_symmetry.space_group_name_H-M   'P 1'
#
loop_
_entity.id
_entity.type
_entity.pdbx_description
1 polymer ?
#
loop_
_entity_poly.entity_id
_entity_poly.type
_entity_poly.pdbx_seq_one_letter_code
_entity_poly.pdbx_strand_id
1 'polypeptide(L)'
;DSLNDFLAQQMIIHYQKQASSKNSEEIKKQQEKMTKKNQQLAEQNVSPGIASFNQAVDAKALKDLPSNAFFMEHMLGVIEIPKINVSLPIFDQTTEIFLQKGTSLLEGSSYPTGGKSTHAVLSGHRGLPEAKLFTDLPKLKKGDQFFIQINGKTLAYQVEKIQVVLPDEVDSLGIQKGRDLVTLLTCTPYMVNTHRLLVTGHRIPYQAKEAKKAIQGIDQWKKWKFFIWFIGILLGSIGLVWLLIAYLDSLAIAKRNYPLSFYVKNTNGRPIEGMVFSVKTLNGKHYIIREKVPFVKASDEYGLVRFSDLKGGNYRLQHEELLLKIRVKHKHSKQFSMKLKKGRYKLRKEKEVYYLIEKE
;
A
#
# COMPACT_ATOMS: atom_id res chain seq x y z
N ASP A 1 -14.73 8.06 2.24
CA ASP A 1 -13.58 8.97 2.35
C ASP A 1 -13.63 10.17 1.40
N SER A 2 -13.55 9.99 0.08
CA SER A 2 -13.28 11.11 -0.86
C SER A 2 -14.28 12.27 -0.82
N LEU A 3 -15.58 12.01 -0.64
CA LEU A 3 -16.60 13.07 -0.61
C LEU A 3 -16.53 13.91 0.68
N ASN A 4 -16.43 13.27 1.85
CA ASN A 4 -16.30 13.99 3.11
C ASN A 4 -14.97 14.76 3.18
N ASP A 5 -13.88 14.16 2.69
CA ASP A 5 -12.59 14.84 2.59
C ASP A 5 -12.68 16.07 1.66
N PHE A 6 -13.41 15.97 0.54
CA PHE A 6 -13.62 17.10 -0.37
C PHE A 6 -14.43 18.22 0.27
N LEU A 7 -15.55 17.90 0.95
CA LEU A 7 -16.36 18.91 1.64
C LEU A 7 -15.58 19.59 2.78
N ALA A 8 -14.81 18.83 3.55
CA ALA A 8 -13.92 19.37 4.58
C ALA A 8 -12.89 20.35 3.97
N GLN A 9 -12.30 19.99 2.84
CA GLN A 9 -11.37 20.88 2.12
C GLN A 9 -12.05 22.17 1.64
N GLN A 10 -13.27 22.10 1.12
CA GLN A 10 -14.01 23.29 0.70
C GLN A 10 -14.28 24.24 1.88
N MET A 11 -14.68 23.69 3.04
CA MET A 11 -14.88 24.48 4.26
C MET A 11 -13.58 25.14 4.74
N ILE A 12 -12.46 24.41 4.72
CA ILE A 12 -11.14 24.92 5.09
C ILE A 12 -10.71 26.08 4.15
N ILE A 13 -10.83 25.90 2.84
CA ILE A 13 -10.49 26.92 1.85
C ILE A 13 -11.35 28.17 2.06
N HIS A 14 -12.65 27.99 2.28
CA HIS A 14 -13.57 29.10 2.53
C HIS A 14 -13.20 29.85 3.81
N TYR A 15 -12.95 29.14 4.91
CA TYR A 15 -12.53 29.73 6.18
C TYR A 15 -11.23 30.53 6.04
N GLN A 16 -10.21 29.98 5.38
CA GLN A 16 -8.94 30.65 5.15
C GLN A 16 -9.11 31.93 4.31
N LYS A 17 -9.94 31.88 3.27
CA LYS A 17 -10.27 33.05 2.45
C LYS A 17 -10.99 34.11 3.28
N GLN A 18 -11.99 33.73 4.07
CA GLN A 18 -12.72 34.65 4.93
C GLN A 18 -11.82 35.27 6.00
N ALA A 19 -10.94 34.48 6.63
CA ALA A 19 -9.98 34.97 7.60
C ALA A 19 -8.99 35.98 7.00
N SER A 20 -8.63 35.82 5.71
CA SER A 20 -7.78 36.78 5.00
C SER A 20 -8.50 38.08 4.61
N SER A 21 -9.82 38.04 4.45
CA SER A 21 -10.63 39.19 4.02
C SER A 21 -11.34 39.94 5.15
N LYS A 22 -11.51 39.32 6.33
CA LYS A 22 -12.17 39.94 7.49
C LYS A 22 -11.35 41.12 8.03
N ASN A 23 -12.05 42.14 8.53
CA ASN A 23 -11.41 43.28 9.19
C ASN A 23 -10.65 42.79 10.43
N SER A 24 -9.41 43.25 10.58
CA SER A 24 -8.53 42.95 11.73
C SER A 24 -9.18 43.22 13.09
N GLU A 25 -10.09 44.21 13.17
CA GLU A 25 -10.82 44.54 14.39
C GLU A 25 -11.85 43.48 14.79
N GLU A 26 -12.57 42.90 13.83
CA GLU A 26 -13.55 41.83 14.09
C GLU A 26 -12.85 40.57 14.61
N ILE A 27 -11.73 40.20 13.96
CA ILE A 27 -10.90 39.08 14.38
C ILE A 27 -10.38 39.32 15.80
N LYS A 28 -9.92 40.54 16.10
CA LYS A 28 -9.44 40.92 17.44
C LYS A 28 -10.56 40.84 18.48
N LYS A 29 -11.77 41.33 18.18
CA LYS A 29 -12.92 41.26 19.09
C LYS A 29 -13.34 39.81 19.36
N GLN A 30 -13.36 38.96 18.34
CA GLN A 30 -13.65 37.53 18.49
C GLN A 30 -12.59 36.84 19.35
N GLN A 31 -11.32 37.16 19.11
CA GLN A 31 -10.20 36.66 19.89
C GLN A 31 -10.30 37.09 21.36
N GLU A 32 -10.60 38.35 21.65
CA GLU A 32 -10.78 38.86 23.01
C GLU A 32 -11.94 38.17 23.74
N LYS A 33 -13.06 37.94 23.05
CA LYS A 33 -14.20 37.20 23.60
C LYS A 33 -13.80 35.78 24.02
N MET A 34 -13.08 35.05 23.15
CA MET A 34 -12.60 33.69 23.45
C MET A 34 -11.58 33.69 24.60
N THR A 35 -10.64 34.64 24.61
CA THR A 35 -9.65 34.77 25.69
C THR A 35 -10.31 35.04 27.04
N LYS A 36 -11.31 35.94 27.09
CA LYS A 36 -12.06 36.24 28.32
C LYS A 36 -12.80 35.01 28.83
N LYS A 37 -13.43 34.24 27.93
CA LYS A 37 -14.08 32.97 28.31
C LYS A 37 -13.08 31.94 28.85
N ASN A 38 -11.90 31.84 28.23
CA ASN A 38 -10.83 30.96 28.73
C ASN A 38 -10.36 31.36 30.13
N GLN A 39 -10.24 32.65 30.42
CA GLN A 39 -9.89 33.14 31.76
C GLN A 39 -10.95 32.74 32.80
N GLN A 40 -12.24 32.91 32.48
CA GLN A 40 -13.33 32.47 33.36
C GLN A 40 -13.31 30.96 33.62
N LEU A 41 -13.04 30.15 32.59
CA LEU A 41 -12.92 28.69 32.75
C LEU A 41 -11.72 28.32 33.63
N ALA A 42 -10.60 29.03 33.50
CA ALA A 42 -9.42 28.82 34.34
C ALA A 42 -9.67 29.17 35.81
N GLU A 43 -10.51 30.18 36.08
CA GLU A 43 -10.91 30.55 37.45
C GLU A 43 -11.84 29.51 38.09
N GLN A 44 -12.74 28.91 37.30
CA GLN A 44 -13.64 27.86 37.77
C GLN A 44 -12.88 26.57 38.13
N ASN A 45 -11.76 26.30 37.46
CA ASN A 45 -10.88 25.15 37.70
C ASN A 45 -11.61 23.80 37.64
N VAL A 46 -12.60 23.69 36.76
CA VAL A 46 -13.38 22.46 36.53
C VAL A 46 -12.88 21.76 35.27
N SER A 47 -12.71 20.44 35.34
CA SER A 47 -12.40 19.62 34.17
C SER A 47 -13.63 19.51 33.26
N PRO A 48 -13.49 19.65 31.93
CA PRO A 48 -14.60 19.45 31.02
C PRO A 48 -15.09 18.01 31.11
N GLY A 49 -16.40 17.82 31.26
CA GLY A 49 -17.01 16.50 31.11
C GLY A 49 -16.99 16.04 29.66
N ILE A 50 -17.02 14.72 29.42
CA ILE A 50 -17.09 14.17 28.05
C ILE A 50 -18.49 13.66 27.67
N ALA A 51 -19.50 13.98 28.48
CA ALA A 51 -20.87 13.54 28.26
C ALA A 51 -21.42 14.00 26.89
N SER A 52 -21.13 15.24 26.48
CA SER A 52 -21.54 15.76 25.17
C SER A 52 -20.91 14.96 24.02
N PHE A 53 -19.65 14.56 24.14
CA PHE A 53 -18.99 13.68 23.17
C PHE A 53 -19.61 12.28 23.14
N ASN A 54 -19.82 11.65 24.30
CA ASN A 54 -20.41 10.32 24.37
C ASN A 54 -21.83 10.30 23.78
N GLN A 55 -22.66 11.29 24.15
CA GLN A 55 -24.01 11.44 23.61
C GLN A 55 -24.01 11.71 22.10
N ALA A 56 -23.07 12.52 21.61
CA ALA A 56 -22.94 12.78 20.19
C ALA A 56 -22.58 11.50 19.42
N VAL A 57 -21.58 10.74 19.88
CA VAL A 57 -21.13 9.50 19.22
C VAL A 57 -22.21 8.42 19.20
N ASP A 58 -23.05 8.35 20.24
CA ASP A 58 -24.15 7.39 20.34
C ASP A 58 -25.42 7.84 19.58
N ALA A 59 -25.50 9.11 19.19
CA ALA A 59 -26.63 9.64 18.45
C ALA A 59 -26.64 9.15 17.00
N LYS A 60 -27.85 8.93 16.47
CA LYS A 60 -27.99 8.69 15.02
C LYS A 60 -27.85 10.00 14.26
N ALA A 61 -27.12 9.92 13.16
CA ALA A 61 -27.04 11.00 12.18
C ALA A 61 -28.44 11.43 11.72
N LEU A 62 -28.63 12.73 11.50
CA LEU A 62 -29.84 13.23 10.85
C LEU A 62 -29.96 12.63 9.44
N LYS A 63 -31.19 12.30 9.03
CA LYS A 63 -31.48 11.91 7.64
C LYS A 63 -31.22 13.07 6.68
N ASP A 64 -31.55 14.29 7.11
CA ASP A 64 -31.34 15.50 6.34
C ASP A 64 -30.12 16.24 6.88
N LEU A 65 -29.08 16.33 6.05
CA LEU A 65 -27.87 17.09 6.37
C LEU A 65 -28.13 18.60 6.22
N PRO A 66 -27.72 19.43 7.20
CA PRO A 66 -27.82 20.87 7.08
C PRO A 66 -26.93 21.41 5.95
N SER A 67 -27.18 22.66 5.54
CA SER A 67 -26.46 23.30 4.45
C SER A 67 -24.98 23.55 4.79
N ASN A 68 -24.13 23.73 3.77
CA ASN A 68 -22.73 24.09 3.99
C ASN A 68 -22.56 25.41 4.77
N ALA A 69 -23.50 26.36 4.63
CA ALA A 69 -23.48 27.62 5.35
C ALA A 69 -23.59 27.41 6.87
N PHE A 70 -24.44 26.48 7.31
CA PHE A 70 -24.56 26.09 8.71
C PHE A 70 -23.23 25.61 9.29
N PHE A 71 -22.52 24.71 8.59
CA PHE A 71 -21.21 24.25 9.04
C PHE A 71 -20.18 25.39 9.12
N MET A 72 -20.21 26.31 8.15
CA MET A 72 -19.30 27.47 8.13
C MET A 72 -19.52 28.43 9.30
N GLU A 73 -20.77 28.63 9.73
CA GLU A 73 -21.12 29.48 10.88
C GLU A 73 -20.55 28.91 12.20
N HIS A 74 -20.51 27.59 12.31
CA HIS A 74 -20.00 26.88 13.49
C HIS A 74 -18.49 26.61 13.47
N MET A 75 -17.80 26.98 12.40
CA MET A 75 -16.37 26.69 12.24
C MET A 75 -15.50 27.69 13.01
N LEU A 76 -14.75 27.20 13.99
CA LEU A 76 -13.77 27.96 14.77
C LEU A 76 -12.43 28.10 14.06
N GLY A 77 -11.98 27.03 13.39
CA GLY A 77 -10.64 26.95 12.84
C GLY A 77 -10.35 25.61 12.17
N VAL A 78 -9.08 25.31 11.99
CA VAL A 78 -8.59 24.10 11.32
C VAL A 78 -7.53 23.43 12.18
N ILE A 79 -7.61 22.12 12.32
CA ILE A 79 -6.53 21.30 12.89
C ILE A 79 -5.79 20.58 11.78
N GLU A 80 -4.45 20.65 11.81
CA GLU A 80 -3.56 19.93 10.91
C GLU A 80 -2.62 19.03 11.70
N ILE A 81 -2.58 17.75 11.33
CA ILE A 81 -1.68 16.76 11.93
C ILE A 81 -0.91 16.10 10.79
N PRO A 82 0.27 16.64 10.42
CA PRO A 82 0.98 16.18 9.23
C PRO A 82 1.26 14.69 9.28
N LYS A 83 1.77 14.17 10.41
CA LYS A 83 2.20 12.79 10.61
C LYS A 83 1.19 11.74 10.11
N ILE A 84 -0.10 12.03 10.27
CA ILE A 84 -1.22 11.15 9.89
C ILE A 84 -2.06 11.73 8.75
N ASN A 85 -1.59 12.81 8.11
CA ASN A 85 -2.22 13.50 6.99
C ASN A 85 -3.67 13.90 7.31
N VAL A 86 -3.86 14.53 8.46
CA VAL A 86 -5.15 15.07 8.88
C VAL A 86 -5.14 16.57 8.67
N SER A 87 -6.20 17.09 8.05
CA SER A 87 -6.54 18.50 7.96
C SER A 87 -8.06 18.59 8.04
N LEU A 88 -8.59 19.06 9.17
CA LEU A 88 -10.02 18.99 9.49
C LEU A 88 -10.52 20.32 10.06
N PRO A 89 -11.78 20.68 9.81
CA PRO A 89 -12.41 21.80 10.49
C PRO A 89 -12.57 21.50 12.00
N ILE A 90 -12.53 22.56 12.79
CA ILE A 90 -12.85 22.58 14.22
C ILE A 90 -14.18 23.30 14.38
N PHE A 91 -15.22 22.61 14.83
CA PHE A 91 -16.53 23.19 15.13
C PHE A 91 -16.65 23.57 16.60
N ASP A 92 -17.49 24.55 16.91
CA ASP A 92 -17.68 25.08 18.26
C ASP A 92 -18.57 24.21 19.16
N GLN A 93 -19.26 23.22 18.59
CA GLN A 93 -20.17 22.32 19.29
C GLN A 93 -19.81 20.85 19.02
N THR A 94 -20.00 20.01 20.04
CA THR A 94 -19.83 18.56 19.95
C THR A 94 -21.18 17.88 19.73
N THR A 95 -21.57 17.73 18.46
CA THR A 95 -22.78 16.99 18.04
C THR A 95 -22.41 15.99 16.95
N GLU A 96 -23.23 14.96 16.74
CA GLU A 96 -22.94 13.92 15.73
C GLU A 96 -22.75 14.51 14.33
N ILE A 97 -23.55 15.50 13.97
CA ILE A 97 -23.50 16.15 12.65
C ILE A 97 -22.13 16.80 12.41
N PHE A 98 -21.55 17.44 13.43
CA PHE A 98 -20.22 18.05 13.33
C PHE A 98 -19.10 17.00 13.38
N LEU A 99 -19.22 16.00 14.25
CA LEU A 99 -18.24 14.93 14.37
C LEU A 99 -18.12 14.08 13.10
N GLN A 100 -19.18 13.98 12.29
CA GLN A 100 -19.10 13.32 10.97
C GLN A 100 -18.30 14.10 9.93
N LYS A 101 -18.18 15.42 10.10
CA LYS A 101 -17.54 16.31 9.11
C LYS A 101 -16.16 16.82 9.53
N GLY A 102 -15.77 16.63 10.79
CA GLY A 102 -14.48 17.09 11.27
C GLY A 102 -14.25 16.84 12.75
N THR A 103 -13.73 17.85 13.42
CA THR A 103 -13.47 17.84 14.85
C THR A 103 -14.31 18.89 15.54
N SER A 104 -14.61 18.67 16.82
CA SER A 104 -15.44 19.57 17.61
C SER A 104 -14.74 19.95 18.90
N LEU A 105 -14.90 21.20 19.33
CA LEU A 105 -14.49 21.65 20.65
C LEU A 105 -15.39 20.97 21.70
N LEU A 106 -14.76 20.30 22.67
CA LEU A 106 -15.46 19.72 23.80
C LEU A 106 -16.01 20.83 24.69
N GLU A 107 -17.30 20.75 25.00
CA GLU A 107 -17.97 21.71 25.86
C GLU A 107 -17.31 21.78 27.25
N GLY A 108 -17.17 23.00 27.77
CA GLY A 108 -16.50 23.26 29.05
C GLY A 108 -14.97 23.33 28.96
N SER A 109 -14.35 22.97 27.83
CA SER A 109 -12.90 23.15 27.63
C SER A 109 -12.56 24.56 27.12
N SER A 110 -11.28 24.93 27.17
CA SER A 110 -10.84 26.23 26.64
C SER A 110 -11.00 26.29 25.11
N TYR A 111 -11.31 27.46 24.56
CA TYR A 111 -11.15 27.69 23.12
C TYR A 111 -9.69 27.48 22.71
N PRO A 112 -9.42 26.95 21.49
CA PRO A 112 -8.07 26.58 21.05
C PRO A 112 -7.29 27.78 20.53
N THR A 113 -7.40 28.93 21.21
CA THR A 113 -6.71 30.17 20.89
C THR A 113 -5.35 30.32 21.58
N GLY A 114 -5.02 29.36 22.46
CA GLY A 114 -3.80 29.31 23.26
C GLY A 114 -3.79 30.34 24.41
N GLY A 115 -2.65 30.41 25.10
CA GLY A 115 -2.45 31.27 26.26
C GLY A 115 -2.11 30.50 27.53
N LYS A 116 -1.60 31.19 28.54
CA LYS A 116 -1.30 30.55 29.83
C LYS A 116 -2.60 30.15 30.52
N SER A 117 -2.57 29.00 31.20
CA SER A 117 -3.71 28.42 31.89
C SER A 117 -4.88 28.14 30.95
N THR A 118 -4.60 27.55 29.78
CA THR A 118 -5.63 27.08 28.85
C THR A 118 -5.43 25.61 28.54
N HIS A 119 -6.54 24.88 28.44
CA HIS A 119 -6.57 23.50 27.99
C HIS A 119 -7.79 23.28 27.09
N ALA A 120 -7.56 23.24 25.77
CA ALA A 120 -8.62 22.94 24.81
C ALA A 120 -8.70 21.44 24.56
N VAL A 121 -9.91 20.90 24.38
CA VAL A 121 -10.08 19.49 24.01
C VAL A 121 -10.83 19.42 22.69
N LEU A 122 -10.20 18.81 21.68
CA LEU A 122 -10.76 18.64 20.34
C LEU A 122 -11.13 17.18 20.15
N SER A 123 -12.42 16.93 19.97
CA SER A 123 -12.99 15.60 19.84
C SER A 123 -13.23 15.24 18.38
N GLY A 124 -13.03 13.98 18.01
CA GLY A 124 -13.27 13.50 16.66
C GLY A 124 -13.56 12.01 16.64
N HIS A 125 -14.33 11.58 15.64
CA HIS A 125 -14.65 10.17 15.43
C HIS A 125 -13.42 9.34 15.04
N ARG A 126 -13.51 8.04 15.34
CA ARG A 126 -12.55 7.02 14.92
C ARG A 126 -13.27 5.90 14.19
N GLY A 127 -12.87 5.63 12.95
CA GLY A 127 -13.39 4.50 12.19
C GLY A 127 -14.74 4.71 11.52
N LEU A 128 -15.11 5.95 11.19
CA LEU A 128 -16.28 6.16 10.36
C LEU A 128 -16.07 5.54 8.96
N PRO A 129 -17.07 4.86 8.38
CA PRO A 129 -16.98 4.32 7.03
C PRO A 129 -16.76 5.40 5.95
N GLU A 130 -17.24 6.61 6.22
CA GLU A 130 -17.30 7.69 5.23
C GLU A 130 -16.12 8.67 5.31
N ALA A 131 -15.38 8.69 6.43
CA ALA A 131 -14.27 9.63 6.65
C ALA A 131 -13.25 9.09 7.65
N LYS A 132 -11.96 9.37 7.41
CA LYS A 132 -10.89 8.92 8.30
C LYS A 132 -10.85 9.67 9.63
N LEU A 133 -11.03 10.99 9.64
CA LEU A 133 -11.02 11.80 10.87
C LEU A 133 -9.85 11.44 11.81
N PHE A 134 -10.11 11.04 13.06
CA PHE A 134 -9.10 10.61 14.04
C PHE A 134 -8.83 9.08 14.04
N THR A 135 -9.22 8.36 12.97
CA THR A 135 -8.92 6.92 12.78
C THR A 135 -7.46 6.58 13.05
N ASP A 136 -6.56 7.43 12.56
CA ASP A 136 -5.11 7.25 12.63
C ASP A 136 -4.44 7.96 13.82
N LEU A 137 -5.21 8.60 14.70
CA LEU A 137 -4.69 9.27 15.90
C LEU A 137 -3.79 8.37 16.79
N PRO A 138 -4.05 7.06 16.96
CA PRO A 138 -3.16 6.16 17.70
C PRO A 138 -1.74 6.01 17.11
N LYS A 139 -1.50 6.44 15.86
CA LYS A 139 -0.17 6.40 15.24
C LYS A 139 0.75 7.54 15.72
N LEU A 140 0.20 8.55 16.39
CA LEU A 140 0.99 9.63 16.97
C LEU A 140 1.83 9.13 18.15
N LYS A 141 2.97 9.76 18.33
CA LYS A 141 3.92 9.50 19.42
C LYS A 141 4.32 10.81 20.09
N LYS A 142 4.85 10.70 21.30
CA LYS A 142 5.50 11.82 21.98
C LYS A 142 6.54 12.46 21.04
N GLY A 143 6.50 13.78 20.92
CA GLY A 143 7.34 14.56 20.03
C GLY A 143 6.74 14.88 18.66
N ASP A 144 5.70 14.16 18.21
CA ASP A 144 4.97 14.54 16.99
C ASP A 144 4.27 15.89 17.17
N GLN A 145 4.10 16.63 16.07
CA GLN A 145 3.52 17.97 16.09
C GLN A 145 2.16 18.02 15.42
N PHE A 146 1.30 18.92 15.91
CA PHE A 146 0.07 19.32 15.25
C PHE A 146 -0.11 20.83 15.34
N PHE A 147 -0.93 21.37 14.44
CA PHE A 147 -1.13 22.80 14.26
C PHE A 147 -2.60 23.14 14.31
N ILE A 148 -2.91 24.31 14.85
CA ILE A 148 -4.25 24.86 14.88
C ILE A 148 -4.21 26.22 14.18
N GLN A 149 -4.99 26.37 13.13
CA GLN A 149 -5.22 27.65 12.46
C GLN A 149 -6.53 28.23 12.98
N ILE A 150 -6.45 29.39 13.64
CA ILE A 150 -7.61 30.08 14.21
C ILE A 150 -7.37 31.59 14.20
N ASN A 151 -8.39 32.38 13.82
CA ASN A 151 -8.35 33.84 13.86
C ASN A 151 -7.11 34.42 13.13
N GLY A 152 -6.75 33.85 11.98
CA GLY A 152 -5.59 34.28 11.17
C GLY A 152 -4.22 33.93 11.75
N LYS A 153 -4.14 33.11 12.81
CA LYS A 153 -2.90 32.66 13.44
C LYS A 153 -2.74 31.15 13.34
N THR A 154 -1.50 30.69 13.26
CA THR A 154 -1.16 29.27 13.40
C THR A 154 -0.47 29.04 14.74
N LEU A 155 -1.04 28.14 15.54
CA LEU A 155 -0.51 27.72 16.83
C LEU A 155 0.06 26.32 16.69
N ALA A 156 1.27 26.09 17.20
CA ALA A 156 1.95 24.80 17.11
C ALA A 156 1.98 24.11 18.47
N TYR A 157 1.69 22.81 18.47
CA TYR A 157 1.73 21.98 19.67
C TYR A 157 2.57 20.73 19.41
N GLN A 158 3.26 20.28 20.44
CA GLN A 158 4.02 19.04 20.42
C GLN A 158 3.44 18.05 21.41
N VAL A 159 3.16 16.82 20.96
CA VAL A 159 2.62 15.75 21.79
C VAL A 159 3.57 15.45 22.94
N GLU A 160 3.07 15.53 24.16
CA GLU A 160 3.83 15.22 25.38
C GLU A 160 3.33 13.99 26.12
N LYS A 161 2.03 13.71 26.01
CA LYS A 161 1.36 12.64 26.74
C LYS A 161 0.32 11.97 25.86
N ILE A 162 0.27 10.63 25.95
CA ILE A 162 -0.75 9.81 25.31
C ILE A 162 -1.27 8.85 26.38
N GLN A 163 -2.58 8.78 26.53
CA GLN A 163 -3.22 7.95 27.55
C GLN A 163 -4.52 7.35 27.03
N VAL A 164 -4.86 6.17 27.54
CA VAL A 164 -6.16 5.54 27.36
C VAL A 164 -6.86 5.59 28.71
N VAL A 165 -8.07 6.12 28.74
CA VAL A 165 -8.85 6.34 29.96
C VAL A 165 -10.27 5.82 29.78
N LEU A 166 -10.98 5.59 30.88
CA LEU A 166 -12.41 5.32 30.85
C LEU A 166 -13.21 6.58 30.48
N PRO A 167 -14.46 6.44 29.97
CA PRO A 167 -15.28 7.59 29.58
C PRO A 167 -15.68 8.53 30.73
N ASP A 168 -15.52 8.13 31.99
CA ASP A 168 -15.78 8.95 33.18
C ASP A 168 -14.51 9.57 33.78
N GLU A 169 -13.32 9.12 33.34
CA GLU A 169 -12.01 9.59 33.81
C GLU A 169 -11.57 10.89 33.11
N VAL A 170 -12.18 12.01 33.48
CA VAL A 170 -11.97 13.32 32.83
C VAL A 170 -10.93 14.22 33.51
N ASP A 171 -10.38 13.83 34.66
CA ASP A 171 -9.49 14.69 35.48
C ASP A 171 -8.29 15.23 34.71
N SER A 172 -7.75 14.42 33.80
CA SER A 172 -6.59 14.79 32.97
C SER A 172 -6.88 15.89 31.94
N LEU A 173 -8.14 16.21 31.70
CA LEU A 173 -8.59 17.27 30.77
C LEU A 173 -8.67 18.65 31.44
N GLY A 174 -8.49 18.73 32.76
CA GLY A 174 -8.50 19.98 33.51
C GLY A 174 -7.41 20.96 33.09
N ILE A 175 -7.66 22.25 33.35
CA ILE A 175 -6.70 23.32 33.07
C ILE A 175 -5.51 23.21 34.04
N GLN A 176 -4.29 23.25 33.49
CA GLN A 176 -3.06 23.27 34.29
C GLN A 176 -2.53 24.70 34.35
N LYS A 177 -2.44 25.25 35.57
CA LYS A 177 -2.00 26.64 35.81
C LYS A 177 -0.67 26.93 35.09
N GLY A 178 -0.66 28.00 34.30
CA GLY A 178 0.53 28.47 33.57
C GLY A 178 0.84 27.72 32.27
N ARG A 179 0.15 26.61 31.98
CA ARG A 179 0.38 25.81 30.76
C ARG A 179 -0.62 26.17 29.65
N ASP A 180 -0.20 25.94 28.41
CA ASP A 180 -1.02 26.06 27.20
C ASP A 180 -1.07 24.68 26.55
N LEU A 181 -2.21 24.01 26.67
CA LEU A 181 -2.40 22.60 26.31
C LEU A 181 -3.55 22.42 25.32
N VAL A 182 -3.41 21.42 24.45
CA VAL A 182 -4.51 20.90 23.65
C VAL A 182 -4.50 19.38 23.72
N THR A 183 -5.66 18.79 24.00
CA THR A 183 -5.87 17.34 23.92
C THR A 183 -6.73 16.98 22.72
N LEU A 184 -6.28 16.01 21.93
CA LEU A 184 -7.05 15.38 20.87
C LEU A 184 -7.70 14.12 21.44
N LEU A 185 -9.03 14.06 21.36
CA LEU A 185 -9.86 13.04 22.00
C LEU A 185 -10.57 12.19 20.94
N THR A 186 -10.52 10.87 21.11
CA THR A 186 -11.29 9.93 20.28
C THR A 186 -11.61 8.62 21.01
N CYS A 187 -12.48 7.79 20.43
CA CYS A 187 -12.84 6.48 20.98
C CYS A 187 -11.76 5.41 20.73
N THR A 188 -11.63 4.46 21.65
CA THR A 188 -10.70 3.32 21.53
C THR A 188 -11.18 2.14 22.41
N PRO A 189 -10.78 0.88 22.17
CA PRO A 189 -10.16 0.31 20.96
C PRO A 189 -11.05 0.46 19.71
N TYR A 190 -10.45 0.25 18.54
CA TYR A 190 -11.15 0.37 17.26
C TYR A 190 -12.38 -0.56 17.21
N MET A 191 -13.54 -0.04 16.79
CA MET A 191 -14.84 -0.74 16.72
C MET A 191 -15.44 -1.18 18.06
N VAL A 192 -14.73 -1.00 19.18
CA VAL A 192 -15.19 -1.38 20.53
C VAL A 192 -15.58 -0.14 21.34
N ASN A 193 -14.82 0.95 21.21
CA ASN A 193 -15.15 2.28 21.75
C ASN A 193 -15.43 2.35 23.27
N THR A 194 -14.96 1.37 24.05
CA THR A 194 -15.16 1.30 25.51
C THR A 194 -14.34 2.31 26.31
N HIS A 195 -13.28 2.85 25.72
CA HIS A 195 -12.34 3.78 26.32
C HIS A 195 -12.17 5.02 25.44
N ARG A 196 -11.43 6.01 25.95
CA ARG A 196 -11.04 7.22 25.22
C ARG A 196 -9.53 7.27 25.08
N LEU A 197 -9.07 7.57 23.87
CA LEU A 197 -7.68 7.89 23.60
C LEU A 197 -7.51 9.41 23.68
N LEU A 198 -6.61 9.85 24.55
CA LEU A 198 -6.26 11.25 24.72
C LEU A 198 -4.82 11.46 24.29
N VAL A 199 -4.61 12.37 23.34
CA VAL A 199 -3.29 12.79 22.87
C VAL A 199 -3.11 14.26 23.21
N THR A 200 -2.36 14.54 24.28
CA THR A 200 -2.13 15.89 24.80
C THR A 200 -0.83 16.45 24.26
N GLY A 201 -0.89 17.65 23.70
CA GLY A 201 0.27 18.44 23.29
C GLY A 201 0.38 19.74 24.08
N HIS A 202 1.62 20.18 24.31
CA HIS A 202 1.91 21.51 24.85
C HIS A 202 2.32 22.47 23.75
N ARG A 203 2.07 23.75 24.00
CA ARG A 203 2.40 24.83 23.07
C ARG A 203 3.91 24.96 22.84
N ILE A 204 4.29 25.08 21.57
CA ILE A 204 5.66 25.40 21.14
C ILE A 204 5.66 26.63 20.21
N PRO A 205 6.80 27.33 20.05
CA PRO A 205 6.94 28.37 19.03
C PRO A 205 6.65 27.82 17.63
N TYR A 206 5.85 28.54 16.85
CA TYR A 206 5.53 28.14 15.48
C TYR A 206 6.69 28.48 14.52
N GLN A 207 7.24 27.46 13.87
CA GLN A 207 8.30 27.61 12.87
C GLN A 207 7.76 27.27 11.48
N ALA A 208 7.41 28.29 10.68
CA ALA A 208 6.76 28.11 9.38
C ALA A 208 7.56 27.24 8.39
N LYS A 209 8.90 27.32 8.42
CA LYS A 209 9.76 26.50 7.53
C LYS A 209 9.68 25.01 7.87
N GLU A 210 9.67 24.66 9.15
CA GLU A 210 9.61 23.27 9.61
C GLU A 210 8.23 22.67 9.37
N ALA A 211 7.16 23.42 9.67
CA ALA A 211 5.80 23.01 9.39
C ALA A 211 5.57 22.71 7.89
N LYS A 212 6.04 23.59 7.00
CA LYS A 212 5.97 23.36 5.54
C LYS A 212 6.76 22.13 5.10
N LYS A 213 7.96 21.90 5.65
CA LYS A 213 8.76 20.70 5.34
C LYS A 213 8.05 19.42 5.78
N ALA A 214 7.47 19.41 6.97
CA ALA A 214 6.74 18.26 7.50
C ALA A 214 5.55 17.88 6.60
N ILE A 215 4.81 18.88 6.10
CA ILE A 215 3.69 18.66 5.18
C ILE A 215 4.20 18.17 3.80
N GLN A 216 5.24 18.79 3.25
CA GLN A 216 5.81 18.41 1.94
C GLN A 216 6.39 17.00 1.90
N GLY A 217 7.10 16.57 2.96
CA GLY A 217 7.71 15.24 3.01
C GLY A 217 6.70 14.10 2.89
N ILE A 218 5.48 14.32 3.38
CA ILE A 218 4.41 13.31 3.39
C ILE A 218 3.74 13.20 2.01
N ASP A 219 3.56 14.32 1.32
CA ASP A 219 3.07 14.33 -0.07
C ASP A 219 4.04 13.59 -1.01
N GLN A 220 5.34 13.85 -0.88
CA GLN A 220 6.38 13.17 -1.67
C GLN A 220 6.35 11.65 -1.45
N TRP A 221 6.27 11.19 -0.20
CA TRP A 221 6.21 9.76 0.10
C TRP A 221 5.00 9.04 -0.53
N LYS A 222 3.83 9.69 -0.55
CA LYS A 222 2.65 9.15 -1.23
C LYS A 222 2.86 9.01 -2.73
N LYS A 223 3.40 10.05 -3.39
CA LYS A 223 3.71 10.03 -4.83
C LYS A 223 4.68 8.90 -5.17
N TRP A 224 5.72 8.72 -4.37
CA TRP A 224 6.68 7.63 -4.53
C TRP A 224 6.05 6.24 -4.36
N LYS A 225 5.17 6.06 -3.38
CA LYS A 225 4.43 4.79 -3.21
C LYS A 225 3.58 4.44 -4.42
N PHE A 226 2.85 5.41 -4.97
CA PHE A 226 2.09 5.21 -6.20
C PHE A 226 2.99 4.85 -7.38
N PHE A 227 4.11 5.55 -7.54
CA PHE A 227 5.08 5.27 -8.60
C PHE A 227 5.63 3.84 -8.54
N ILE A 228 6.01 3.37 -7.34
CA ILE A 228 6.47 1.98 -7.13
C ILE A 228 5.38 0.97 -7.48
N TRP A 229 4.13 1.23 -7.10
CA TRP A 229 3.00 0.35 -7.41
C TRP A 229 2.74 0.27 -8.92
N PHE A 230 2.79 1.41 -9.63
CA PHE A 230 2.67 1.45 -11.09
C PHE A 230 3.78 0.67 -11.80
N ILE A 231 5.03 0.80 -11.34
CA ILE A 231 6.15 -0.01 -11.87
C ILE A 231 5.89 -1.51 -11.63
N GLY A 232 5.42 -1.88 -10.44
CA GLY A 232 5.08 -3.26 -10.11
C GLY A 232 4.03 -3.85 -11.07
N ILE A 233 2.97 -3.09 -11.37
CA ILE A 233 1.93 -3.49 -12.32
C ILE A 233 2.49 -3.61 -13.74
N LEU A 234 3.29 -2.64 -14.17
CA LEU A 234 3.89 -2.64 -15.51
C LEU A 234 4.81 -3.85 -15.72
N LEU A 235 5.65 -4.18 -14.73
CA LEU A 235 6.51 -5.36 -14.80
C LEU A 235 5.69 -6.65 -14.77
N GLY A 236 4.62 -6.69 -13.96
CA GLY A 236 3.69 -7.82 -13.92
C GLY A 236 2.98 -8.07 -15.25
N SER A 237 2.52 -7.01 -15.92
CA SER A 237 1.86 -7.12 -17.23
C SER A 237 2.83 -7.55 -18.33
N ILE A 238 4.06 -7.02 -18.35
CA ILE A 238 5.12 -7.47 -19.27
C ILE A 238 5.42 -8.96 -19.06
N GLY A 239 5.51 -9.41 -17.80
CA GLY A 239 5.70 -10.83 -17.47
C GLY A 239 4.57 -11.72 -17.98
N LEU A 240 3.31 -11.29 -17.84
CA LEU A 240 2.14 -11.99 -18.36
C LEU A 240 2.14 -12.10 -19.89
N VAL A 241 2.47 -11.01 -20.59
CA VAL A 241 2.58 -11.01 -22.07
C VAL A 241 3.68 -11.96 -22.52
N TRP A 242 4.83 -11.96 -21.83
CA TRP A 242 5.92 -12.89 -22.13
C TRP A 242 5.50 -14.35 -21.91
N LEU A 243 4.78 -14.66 -20.84
CA LEU A 243 4.22 -16.00 -20.60
C LEU A 243 3.21 -16.41 -21.67
N LEU A 244 2.36 -15.49 -22.12
CA LEU A 244 1.41 -15.74 -23.21
C LEU A 244 2.13 -16.04 -24.52
N ILE A 245 3.16 -15.26 -24.88
CA ILE A 245 3.99 -15.51 -26.06
C ILE A 245 4.67 -16.88 -25.95
N ALA A 246 5.28 -17.19 -24.81
CA ALA A 246 5.92 -18.49 -24.57
C ALA A 246 4.92 -19.65 -24.67
N TYR A 247 3.69 -19.47 -24.19
CA TYR A 247 2.61 -20.45 -24.32
C TYR A 247 2.20 -20.66 -25.79
N LEU A 248 1.96 -19.58 -26.55
CA LEU A 248 1.62 -19.65 -27.98
C LEU A 248 2.75 -20.31 -28.80
N ASP A 249 4.01 -19.98 -28.51
CA ASP A 249 5.16 -20.62 -29.12
C ASP A 249 5.22 -22.12 -28.79
N SER A 250 4.88 -22.52 -27.56
CA SER A 250 4.83 -23.94 -27.17
C SER A 250 3.76 -24.71 -27.94
N LEU A 251 2.58 -24.11 -28.18
CA LEU A 251 1.52 -24.69 -29.00
C LEU A 251 1.95 -24.82 -30.47
N ALA A 252 2.62 -23.80 -31.01
CA ALA A 252 3.14 -23.81 -32.37
C ALA A 252 4.21 -24.91 -32.56
N ILE A 253 5.11 -25.07 -31.58
CA ILE A 253 6.11 -26.16 -31.56
C ILE A 253 5.41 -27.52 -31.54
N ALA A 254 4.39 -27.70 -30.69
CA ALA A 254 3.70 -28.99 -30.56
C ALA A 254 2.99 -29.45 -31.85
N LYS A 255 2.54 -28.51 -32.69
CA LYS A 255 1.84 -28.83 -33.95
C LYS A 255 2.78 -29.21 -35.10
N ARG A 256 4.04 -28.75 -35.11
CA ARG A 256 5.00 -28.97 -36.21
C ARG A 256 5.85 -30.23 -36.00
N ASN A 257 6.29 -30.84 -37.11
CA ASN A 257 7.30 -31.90 -37.08
C ASN A 257 8.68 -31.27 -37.18
N TYR A 258 9.65 -31.80 -36.43
CA TYR A 258 11.04 -31.39 -36.52
C TYR A 258 11.92 -32.62 -36.74
N PRO A 259 12.92 -32.56 -37.65
CA PRO A 259 13.86 -33.64 -37.80
C PRO A 259 14.75 -33.73 -36.56
N LEU A 260 15.15 -34.96 -36.23
CA LEU A 260 16.24 -35.25 -35.31
C LEU A 260 17.23 -36.13 -36.04
N SER A 261 18.44 -35.62 -36.22
CA SER A 261 19.55 -36.33 -36.85
C SER A 261 20.85 -36.13 -36.09
N PHE A 262 21.58 -37.22 -35.87
CA PHE A 262 22.89 -37.19 -35.22
C PHE A 262 23.72 -38.39 -35.66
N TYR A 263 25.04 -38.24 -35.59
CA TYR A 263 25.98 -39.31 -35.92
C TYR A 263 26.49 -39.96 -34.64
N VAL A 264 26.70 -41.28 -34.68
CA VAL A 264 27.32 -42.07 -33.63
C VAL A 264 28.69 -42.54 -34.11
N LYS A 265 29.72 -42.31 -33.30
CA LYS A 265 31.10 -42.67 -33.59
C LYS A 265 31.76 -43.34 -32.39
N ASN A 266 32.67 -44.26 -32.65
CA ASN A 266 33.52 -44.86 -31.62
C ASN A 266 34.66 -43.91 -31.18
N THR A 267 35.50 -44.35 -30.25
CA THR A 267 36.66 -43.60 -29.74
C THR A 267 37.63 -43.17 -30.85
N ASN A 268 37.78 -44.00 -31.89
CA ASN A 268 38.62 -43.74 -33.06
C ASN A 268 37.94 -42.88 -34.15
N GLY A 269 36.73 -42.38 -33.91
CA GLY A 269 35.99 -41.54 -34.85
C GLY A 269 35.33 -42.29 -36.02
N ARG A 270 35.35 -43.63 -36.02
CA ARG A 270 34.68 -44.47 -37.02
C ARG A 270 33.18 -44.58 -36.71
N PRO A 271 32.30 -44.66 -37.73
CA PRO A 271 30.87 -44.80 -37.53
C PRO A 271 30.52 -46.12 -36.82
N ILE A 272 29.51 -46.07 -35.94
CA ILE A 272 28.94 -47.27 -35.31
C ILE A 272 27.58 -47.55 -35.96
N GLU A 273 27.48 -48.66 -36.68
CA GLU A 273 26.25 -49.14 -37.30
C GLU A 273 25.41 -49.98 -36.31
N GLY A 274 24.08 -49.97 -36.47
CA GLY A 274 23.17 -50.86 -35.73
C GLY A 274 22.81 -50.41 -34.30
N MET A 275 23.26 -49.24 -33.86
CA MET A 275 22.95 -48.72 -32.53
C MET A 275 21.49 -48.21 -32.46
N VAL A 276 20.67 -48.89 -31.67
CA VAL A 276 19.21 -48.68 -31.64
C VAL A 276 18.79 -47.64 -30.60
N PHE A 277 18.12 -46.57 -31.04
CA PHE A 277 17.61 -45.51 -30.16
C PHE A 277 16.08 -45.49 -30.11
N SER A 278 15.55 -45.41 -28.89
CA SER A 278 14.12 -45.29 -28.63
C SER A 278 13.75 -43.90 -28.10
N VAL A 279 12.61 -43.37 -28.53
CA VAL A 279 12.08 -42.09 -28.03
C VAL A 279 11.05 -42.36 -26.93
N LYS A 280 11.24 -41.73 -25.77
CA LYS A 280 10.35 -41.77 -24.60
C LYS A 280 9.85 -40.38 -24.21
N THR A 281 8.77 -40.33 -23.45
CA THR A 281 8.27 -39.12 -22.79
C THR A 281 9.35 -38.48 -21.89
N LEU A 282 9.22 -37.18 -21.58
CA LEU A 282 10.22 -36.47 -20.76
C LEU A 282 10.43 -37.08 -19.36
N ASN A 283 9.41 -37.72 -18.78
CA ASN A 283 9.50 -38.43 -17.50
C ASN A 283 10.13 -39.83 -17.64
N GLY A 284 10.32 -40.33 -18.86
CA GLY A 284 10.92 -41.63 -19.17
C GLY A 284 9.99 -42.83 -19.00
N LYS A 285 8.71 -42.62 -18.67
CA LYS A 285 7.76 -43.71 -18.37
C LYS A 285 7.23 -44.42 -19.61
N HIS A 286 6.93 -43.69 -20.68
CA HIS A 286 6.26 -44.26 -21.86
C HIS A 286 7.09 -44.04 -23.12
N TYR A 287 7.05 -45.02 -24.02
CA TYR A 287 7.57 -44.87 -25.39
C TYR A 287 6.65 -43.97 -26.21
N ILE A 288 7.24 -43.19 -27.11
CA ILE A 288 6.47 -42.55 -28.17
C ILE A 288 6.12 -43.61 -29.19
N ILE A 289 4.83 -43.79 -29.47
CA ILE A 289 4.32 -44.85 -30.35
C ILE A 289 3.98 -44.23 -31.71
N ARG A 290 4.34 -44.93 -32.79
CA ARG A 290 3.95 -44.65 -34.17
C ARG A 290 3.39 -45.94 -34.77
N GLU A 291 2.20 -45.88 -35.38
CA GLU A 291 1.59 -47.06 -36.02
C GLU A 291 1.52 -48.29 -35.08
N LYS A 292 1.20 -48.07 -33.80
CA LYS A 292 1.14 -49.09 -32.73
C LYS A 292 2.47 -49.69 -32.30
N VAL A 293 3.62 -49.23 -32.82
CA VAL A 293 4.96 -49.68 -32.40
C VAL A 293 5.79 -48.56 -31.76
N PRO A 294 6.73 -48.87 -30.84
CA PRO A 294 7.66 -47.89 -30.30
C PRO A 294 8.46 -47.20 -31.40
N PHE A 295 8.57 -45.87 -31.33
CA PHE A 295 9.30 -45.09 -32.32
C PHE A 295 10.81 -45.20 -32.09
N VAL A 296 11.41 -46.10 -32.86
CA VAL A 296 12.79 -46.55 -32.72
C VAL A 296 13.52 -46.39 -34.06
N LYS A 297 14.80 -46.02 -34.02
CA LYS A 297 15.69 -45.93 -35.19
C LYS A 297 17.09 -46.45 -34.84
N ALA A 298 17.69 -47.21 -35.75
CA ALA A 298 19.08 -47.65 -35.66
C ALA A 298 20.00 -46.68 -36.43
N SER A 299 21.29 -46.68 -36.10
CA SER A 299 22.32 -46.03 -36.93
C SER A 299 22.60 -46.84 -38.19
N ASP A 300 22.79 -46.15 -39.32
CA ASP A 300 23.18 -46.76 -40.60
C ASP A 300 24.70 -47.02 -40.71
N GLU A 301 25.16 -47.46 -41.88
CA GLU A 301 26.59 -47.72 -42.20
C GLU A 301 27.50 -46.50 -41.99
N TYR A 302 26.95 -45.28 -42.04
CA TYR A 302 27.66 -44.02 -41.76
C TYR A 302 27.52 -43.56 -40.31
N GLY A 303 26.87 -44.37 -39.46
CA GLY A 303 26.59 -44.06 -38.07
C GLY A 303 25.49 -43.01 -37.89
N LEU A 304 24.74 -42.66 -38.95
CA LEU A 304 23.69 -41.64 -38.89
C LEU A 304 22.39 -42.24 -38.34
N VAL A 305 21.81 -41.57 -37.35
CA VAL A 305 20.48 -41.87 -36.82
C VAL A 305 19.55 -40.74 -37.24
N ARG A 306 18.43 -41.06 -37.91
CA ARG A 306 17.46 -40.06 -38.39
C ARG A 306 16.01 -40.38 -38.02
N PHE A 307 15.37 -39.43 -37.35
CA PHE A 307 13.92 -39.40 -37.12
C PHE A 307 13.32 -38.26 -37.96
N SER A 308 12.53 -38.59 -38.98
CA SER A 308 11.99 -37.63 -39.96
C SER A 308 10.69 -36.93 -39.51
N ASP A 309 9.95 -37.50 -38.55
CA ASP A 309 8.58 -37.06 -38.23
C ASP A 309 8.26 -37.06 -36.73
N LEU A 310 9.11 -36.42 -35.92
CA LEU A 310 8.84 -36.26 -34.49
C LEU A 310 8.15 -34.91 -34.24
N LYS A 311 6.97 -34.93 -33.59
CA LYS A 311 6.25 -33.71 -33.19
C LYS A 311 7.10 -32.91 -32.20
N GLY A 312 7.15 -31.59 -32.36
CA GLY A 312 7.92 -30.72 -31.47
C GLY A 312 7.50 -30.89 -30.01
N GLY A 313 8.47 -30.98 -29.11
CA GLY A 313 8.20 -31.27 -27.71
C GLY A 313 9.47 -31.54 -26.92
N ASN A 314 9.30 -32.07 -25.71
CA ASN A 314 10.38 -32.47 -24.83
C ASN A 314 10.35 -34.00 -24.67
N TYR A 315 11.44 -34.67 -25.03
CA TYR A 315 11.52 -36.14 -24.98
C TYR A 315 12.84 -36.60 -24.37
N ARG A 316 12.90 -37.90 -24.07
CA ARG A 316 14.15 -38.62 -23.79
C ARG A 316 14.46 -39.54 -24.95
N LEU A 317 15.70 -39.54 -25.38
CA LEU A 317 16.24 -40.52 -26.32
C LEU A 317 17.09 -41.51 -25.50
N GLN A 318 16.81 -42.80 -25.65
CA GLN A 318 17.45 -43.86 -24.86
C GLN A 318 17.99 -44.98 -25.75
N HIS A 319 19.23 -45.39 -25.46
CA HIS A 319 19.85 -46.62 -25.93
C HIS A 319 20.52 -47.28 -24.72
N GLU A 320 20.10 -48.47 -24.32
CA GLU A 320 20.61 -49.12 -23.10
C GLU A 320 20.63 -48.16 -21.88
N GLU A 321 21.80 -47.91 -21.30
CA GLU A 321 22.03 -46.96 -20.19
C GLU A 321 22.25 -45.50 -20.65
N LEU A 322 22.45 -45.27 -21.94
CA LEU A 322 22.63 -43.94 -22.52
C LEU A 322 21.31 -43.19 -22.56
N LEU A 323 21.30 -42.00 -21.95
CA LEU A 323 20.14 -41.12 -21.85
C LEU A 323 20.46 -39.72 -22.37
N LEU A 324 19.70 -39.26 -23.35
CA LEU A 324 19.73 -37.89 -23.86
C LEU A 324 18.37 -37.21 -23.67
N LYS A 325 18.39 -35.92 -23.32
CA LYS A 325 17.20 -35.06 -23.36
C LYS A 325 17.19 -34.33 -24.69
N ILE A 326 16.08 -34.45 -25.41
CA ILE A 326 15.88 -33.73 -26.67
C ILE A 326 14.72 -32.74 -26.52
N ARG A 327 14.88 -31.53 -27.05
CA ARG A 327 13.82 -30.52 -27.08
C ARG A 327 13.93 -29.59 -28.27
N VAL A 328 12.80 -29.06 -28.71
CA VAL A 328 12.76 -27.88 -29.59
C VAL A 328 12.83 -26.63 -28.70
N LYS A 329 13.73 -25.69 -29.02
CA LYS A 329 13.91 -24.47 -28.19
C LYS A 329 12.94 -23.36 -28.56
N HIS A 330 12.72 -23.16 -29.87
CA HIS A 330 11.88 -22.10 -30.43
C HIS A 330 11.11 -22.64 -31.64
N LYS A 331 9.95 -22.04 -31.98
CA LYS A 331 9.14 -22.45 -33.14
C LYS A 331 9.89 -22.43 -34.48
N HIS A 332 10.90 -21.58 -34.62
CA HIS A 332 11.77 -21.45 -35.80
C HIS A 332 13.02 -22.34 -35.78
N SER A 333 13.18 -23.21 -34.77
CA SER A 333 14.30 -24.15 -34.74
C SER A 333 14.24 -25.09 -35.95
N LYS A 334 15.38 -25.36 -36.59
CA LYS A 334 15.41 -26.25 -37.77
C LYS A 334 15.35 -27.74 -37.39
N GLN A 335 15.74 -28.09 -36.17
CA GLN A 335 15.80 -29.47 -35.66
C GLN A 335 15.70 -29.51 -34.14
N PHE A 336 15.62 -30.72 -33.58
CA PHE A 336 15.72 -30.93 -32.13
C PHE A 336 17.11 -30.55 -31.59
N SER A 337 17.13 -29.88 -30.43
CA SER A 337 18.35 -29.73 -29.64
C SER A 337 18.54 -30.93 -28.72
N MET A 338 19.79 -31.32 -28.52
CA MET A 338 20.15 -32.51 -27.73
C MET A 338 21.05 -32.12 -26.54
N LYS A 339 20.82 -32.76 -25.39
CA LYS A 339 21.69 -32.66 -24.22
C LYS A 339 21.87 -34.04 -23.59
N LEU A 340 23.12 -34.48 -23.47
CA LEU A 340 23.47 -35.72 -22.80
C LEU A 340 23.17 -35.64 -21.29
N LYS A 341 22.56 -36.69 -20.73
CA LYS A 341 22.25 -36.80 -19.29
C LYS A 341 23.11 -37.85 -18.59
N LYS A 342 23.26 -39.04 -19.17
CA LYS A 342 24.02 -40.16 -18.59
C LYS A 342 24.48 -41.08 -19.74
N GLY A 343 25.66 -41.68 -19.62
CA GLY A 343 26.18 -42.68 -20.55
C GLY A 343 27.69 -42.58 -20.80
N ARG A 344 28.23 -43.63 -21.44
CA ARG A 344 29.65 -43.75 -21.83
C ARG A 344 30.04 -42.95 -23.08
N TYR A 345 29.20 -41.99 -23.50
CA TYR A 345 29.45 -41.17 -24.68
C TYR A 345 29.65 -39.70 -24.31
N LYS A 346 30.26 -38.92 -25.20
CA LYS A 346 30.33 -37.45 -25.19
C LYS A 346 29.48 -36.93 -26.34
N LEU A 347 28.70 -35.87 -26.09
CA LEU A 347 27.92 -35.19 -27.12
C LEU A 347 28.70 -33.94 -27.59
N ARG A 348 29.10 -33.92 -28.85
CA ARG A 348 29.74 -32.78 -29.51
C ARG A 348 28.76 -32.19 -30.53
N LYS A 349 28.66 -30.87 -30.60
CA LYS A 349 27.88 -30.16 -31.63
C LYS A 349 28.85 -29.38 -32.50
N GLU A 350 28.83 -29.63 -33.81
CA GLU A 350 29.56 -28.84 -34.79
C GLU A 350 28.57 -28.24 -35.79
N LYS A 351 28.57 -26.91 -35.90
CA LYS A 351 27.53 -26.19 -36.63
C LYS A 351 26.13 -26.62 -36.15
N GLU A 352 25.35 -27.27 -37.01
CA GLU A 352 24.01 -27.81 -36.75
C GLU A 352 24.00 -29.35 -36.80
N VAL A 353 25.13 -30.01 -36.52
CA VAL A 353 25.20 -31.47 -36.51
C VAL A 353 25.66 -31.95 -35.13
N TYR A 354 24.96 -32.95 -34.59
CA TYR A 354 25.32 -33.59 -33.34
C TYR A 354 26.10 -34.87 -33.59
N TYR A 355 27.17 -35.05 -32.83
CA TYR A 355 28.00 -36.24 -32.82
C TYR A 355 28.02 -36.83 -31.41
N LEU A 356 27.66 -38.10 -31.30
CA LEU A 356 27.74 -38.89 -30.10
C LEU A 356 28.98 -39.77 -30.21
N ILE A 357 30.01 -39.47 -29.42
CA ILE A 357 31.34 -40.08 -29.52
C ILE A 357 31.56 -40.93 -28.28
N GLU A 358 31.91 -42.20 -28.44
CA GLU A 358 32.23 -43.10 -27.34
C GLU A 358 33.43 -42.57 -26.54
N LYS A 359 33.38 -42.69 -25.20
CA LYS A 359 34.50 -42.36 -24.32
C LYS A 359 35.44 -43.55 -24.24
N GLU A 360 36.74 -43.25 -24.19
CA GLU A 360 37.77 -44.21 -23.78
C GLU A 360 37.49 -44.75 -22.37
#